data_AF-A0A1C1CIX7-F1
#
_entry.id   AF-A0A1C1CIX7-F1
#
_cell.length_a   1.000
_cell.length_b   1.000
_cell.length_c   1.000
_cell.angle_alpha   90.00
_cell.angle_beta   90.00
_cell.angle_gamma   90.00
#
_symmetry.space_group_name_H-M   'P 1'
#
loop_
_entity.id
_entity.type
_entity.pdbx_description
1 polymer ?
#
loop_
_entity_poly.entity_id
_entity_poly.type
_entity_poly.pdbx_seq_one_letter_code
_entity_poly.pdbx_strand_id
1 'polypeptide(L)' 'MSLWSSYKTLSPKTRAMIGVALMLNASAMLLFSDQIEAALGVTPTPEEQQNAFKLYSVEREKKG' A
#
# COMPACT_ATOMS: atom_id res chain seq x y z
N MET A 1 15.05 22.60 -7.35
CA MET A 1 13.58 22.52 -7.20
C MET A 1 13.25 21.22 -6.50
N SER A 2 12.41 21.22 -5.46
CA SER A 2 11.89 19.96 -4.89
C SER A 2 10.84 19.36 -5.82
N LEU A 3 10.66 18.03 -5.79
CA LEU A 3 9.59 17.35 -6.53
C LEU A 3 8.21 17.95 -6.23
N TRP A 4 8.00 18.36 -4.97
CA TRP A 4 6.79 19.06 -4.54
C TRP A 4 6.60 20.41 -5.24
N SER A 5 7.66 21.18 -5.41
CA SER A 5 7.61 22.45 -6.15
C SER A 5 7.23 22.22 -7.61
N SER A 6 7.84 21.23 -8.26
CA SER A 6 7.54 20.88 -9.66
C SER A 6 6.12 20.36 -9.86
N TYR A 7 5.57 19.61 -8.89
CA TYR A 7 4.17 19.18 -8.93
C TYR A 7 3.21 20.38 -8.84
N LYS A 8 3.52 21.36 -7.98
CA LYS A 8 2.68 22.56 -7.81
C LYS A 8 2.66 23.47 -9.04
N THR A 9 3.70 23.46 -9.87
CA THR A 9 3.73 24.24 -11.12
C THR A 9 2.85 23.65 -12.23
N LEU A 10 2.36 22.41 -12.07
CA LEU A 10 1.47 21.77 -13.05
C LEU A 10 0.06 22.36 -12.99
N SER A 11 -0.62 22.37 -14.14
CA SER A 11 -2.04 22.77 -14.21
C SER A 11 -2.92 21.87 -13.30
N PRO A 12 -4.05 22.36 -12.76
CA PRO A 12 -4.98 21.54 -11.98
C PRO A 12 -5.43 20.28 -12.73
N LYS A 13 -5.67 20.38 -14.05
CA LYS A 13 -6.05 19.23 -14.91
C LYS A 13 -4.94 18.18 -14.95
N THR A 14 -3.69 18.58 -15.14
CA THR A 14 -2.55 17.66 -15.18
C THR A 14 -2.38 16.95 -13.83
N ARG A 15 -2.54 17.69 -12.72
CA ARG A 15 -2.50 17.12 -11.37
C ARG A 15 -3.60 16.09 -11.14
N ALA A 16 -4.82 16.37 -11.59
CA ALA A 16 -5.95 15.43 -11.51
C ALA A 16 -5.68 14.15 -12.33
N MET A 17 -5.17 14.29 -13.57
CA MET A 17 -4.81 13.14 -14.41
C MET A 17 -3.73 12.26 -13.77
N ILE A 18 -2.71 12.87 -13.15
CA ILE A 18 -1.68 12.12 -12.39
C ILE A 18 -2.33 11.38 -11.21
N GLY A 19 -3.22 12.04 -10.46
CA GLY A 19 -3.93 11.42 -9.35
C GLY A 19 -4.76 10.20 -9.78
N VAL A 20 -5.53 10.34 -10.87
CA VAL A 20 -6.32 9.23 -11.45
C VAL A 20 -5.41 8.09 -11.91
N ALA A 21 -4.30 8.40 -12.59
CA ALA A 21 -3.35 7.38 -13.03
C ALA A 21 -2.73 6.62 -11.85
N LEU A 22 -2.37 7.33 -10.77
CA LEU A 22 -1.84 6.70 -9.54
C LEU A 22 -2.89 5.81 -8.86
N MET A 23 -4.14 6.28 -8.78
CA MET A 23 -5.24 5.49 -8.21
C MET A 23 -5.49 4.22 -9.03
N LEU A 24 -5.57 4.32 -10.36
CA LEU A 24 -5.74 3.16 -11.25
C LEU A 24 -4.59 2.17 -11.10
N ASN A 25 -3.34 2.65 -11.05
CA ASN A 25 -2.18 1.79 -10.84
C ASN A 25 -2.22 1.10 -9.47
N ALA A 26 -2.57 1.82 -8.40
CA ALA A 26 -2.72 1.24 -7.07
C ALA A 26 -3.83 0.19 -7.01
N SER A 27 -4.98 0.46 -7.64
CA SER A 27 -6.07 -0.52 -7.75
C SER A 27 -5.65 -1.76 -8.53
N ALA A 28 -4.92 -1.60 -9.64
CA ALA A 28 -4.39 -2.73 -10.40
C ALA A 28 -3.39 -3.56 -9.56
N MET A 29 -2.48 -2.89 -8.84
CA MET A 29 -1.52 -3.56 -7.96
C MET A 29 -2.22 -4.36 -6.84
N LEU A 30 -3.32 -3.86 -6.29
CA LEU A 30 -4.11 -4.59 -5.30
C LEU A 30 -4.87 -5.78 -5.91
N LEU A 31 -5.39 -5.65 -7.14
CA LEU A 31 -6.11 -6.74 -7.81
C LEU A 31 -5.19 -7.89 -8.22
N PHE A 32 -3.93 -7.58 -8.54
CA PHE A 32 -2.93 -8.55 -8.99
C PHE A 32 -1.83 -8.78 -7.93
N SER A 33 -2.13 -8.52 -6.65
CA SER A 33 -1.14 -8.56 -5.56
C SER A 33 -0.43 -9.91 -5.50
N ASP A 34 -1.16 -11.02 -5.58
CA ASP A 34 -0.59 -12.36 -5.46
C ASP A 34 0.42 -12.66 -6.57
N GLN A 35 0.13 -12.24 -7.82
CA GLN A 35 1.06 -12.43 -8.93
C GLN A 35 2.29 -11.53 -8.80
N ILE A 36 2.10 -10.31 -8.31
CA ILE A 36 3.18 -9.36 -8.05
C ILE A 36 4.08 -9.87 -6.93
N GLU A 37 3.50 -10.35 -5.83
CA GLU A 37 4.22 -10.92 -4.69
C GLU A 37 5.01 -12.17 -5.11
N ALA A 38 4.42 -13.04 -5.93
CA ALA A 38 5.11 -14.20 -6.50
C ALA A 38 6.26 -13.80 -7.43
N ALA A 39 6.07 -12.80 -8.29
CA ALA A 39 7.12 -12.31 -9.19
C ALA A 39 8.27 -11.62 -8.44
N LEU A 40 7.97 -10.96 -7.31
CA LEU A 40 8.95 -10.31 -6.45
C LEU A 40 9.60 -11.30 -5.46
N GLY A 41 9.12 -12.54 -5.36
CA GLY A 41 9.62 -13.55 -4.42
C GLY A 41 9.30 -13.23 -2.96
N VAL A 42 8.24 -12.46 -2.71
CA VAL A 42 7.79 -12.05 -1.37
C VAL A 42 6.48 -12.72 -0.95
N THR A 43 6.11 -13.81 -1.63
CA THR A 43 4.92 -14.60 -1.27
C THR A 43 5.03 -15.09 0.18
N PRO A 44 4.02 -14.83 1.04
CA PRO A 44 4.03 -15.28 2.43
C PRO A 44 4.18 -16.80 2.54
N THR A 45 5.07 -17.24 3.42
CA THR A 45 5.22 -18.66 3.78
C THR A 45 3.94 -19.19 4.45
N PRO A 46 3.71 -20.52 4.46
CA PRO A 46 2.55 -21.10 5.14
C PRO A 46 2.43 -20.70 6.62
N GLU A 47 3.55 -20.54 7.32
CA GLU A 47 3.57 -20.10 8.72
C GLU A 47 3.14 -18.64 8.86
N GLU A 48 3.57 -17.75 7.97
CA GLU A 48 3.18 -16.34 7.96
C GLU A 48 1.69 -16.16 7.65
N GLN A 49 1.14 -16.95 6.73
CA GLN A 49 -0.29 -16.94 6.41
C GLN A 49 -1.15 -17.32 7.63
N GLN A 50 -0.70 -18.28 8.44
CA GLN A 50 -1.39 -18.66 9.67
C GLN A 50 -1.30 -17.57 10.76
N ASN A 51 -0.22 -16.80 10.76
CA ASN A 51 0.00 -15.72 11.71
C ASN A 51 -0.75 -14.42 11.35
N ALA A 52 -1.14 -14.24 10.08
CA ALA A 52 -1.76 -13.02 9.57
C ALA A 52 -3.05 -12.62 10.31
N PHE A 53 -3.82 -13.60 10.81
CA PHE A 53 -5.10 -13.37 11.49
C PHE A 53 -5.03 -13.60 13.00
N LYS A 54 -3.83 -13.71 13.59
CA LYS A 54 -3.71 -13.85 15.04
C LYS A 54 -4.21 -12.58 15.73
N LEU A 55 -5.37 -12.70 16.38
CA LEU A 55 -5.90 -11.69 17.28
C LEU A 55 -4.97 -11.60 18.49
N TYR A 56 -4.11 -10.59 18.52
CA TYR A 56 -3.37 -10.26 19.74
C TYR A 56 -4.37 -9.66 20.73
N SER A 57 -4.73 -10.42 21.76
CA SER A 57 -5.37 -9.85 22.94
C SER A 57 -4.35 -8.93 23.60
N VAL A 58 -4.46 -7.62 23.37
CA VAL A 58 -3.68 -6.63 24.12
C VAL A 58 -4.25 -6.63 25.54
N GLU A 59 -3.59 -7.35 26.44
CA GLU A 59 -3.89 -7.30 27.87
C GLU A 59 -3.54 -5.89 28.34
N ARG A 60 -4.57 -5.05 28.52
CA ARG A 60 -4.41 -3.70 29.05
C ARG A 60 -3.97 -3.87 30.49
N GLU A 61 -2.69 -3.64 30.80
CA GLU A 61 -2.24 -3.53 32.19
C GLU A 61 -3.12 -2.49 32.91
N LYS A 62 -3.95 -2.97 33.85
CA LYS A 62 -4.56 -2.11 34.86
C LYS A 62 -3.42 -1.67 35.78
N LYS A 63 -2.94 -0.45 35.55
CA LYS A 63 -2.10 0.27 36.51
C LYS A 63 -2.93 0.43 37.79
N GLY A 64 -2.62 -0.38 38.81
CA GLY A 64 -3.09 -0.21 40.19
C GLY A 64 -2.40 0.96 40.88
#